data_AF-A0A3D9ULL0-F1
#
_entry.id   AF-A0A3D9ULL0-F1
#
_cell.length_a   1.000
_cell.length_b   1.000
_cell.length_c   1.000
_cell.angle_alpha   90.00
_cell.angle_beta   90.00
_cell.angle_gamma   90.00
#
_symmetry.space_group_name_H-M   'P 1'
#
loop_
_entity.id
_entity.type
_entity.pdbx_description
1 polymer ?
#
loop_
_entity_poly.entity_id
_entity_poly.type
_entity_poly.pdbx_seq_one_letter_code
_entity_poly.pdbx_strand_id
1 'polypeptide(L)'
;MPDRPLDRLPDQSPDRLPDEAPARALRIGVAGPVGTGKSSLIGLLCRELGSTLELGVVTNDIYTDEDARMLRAAGVLDPDRIRAVETGACPHTAIRDDVTANAIAVEDLEADHPGLEIVLIESGGDNLTATFSPALVDAQIFVLDVAGGGDVVRKGGPGIARADLLIVNKTDLAPYVGVDVDLMRHEGEQARDGRPVVALSRTDRASVERLTDWVLTTLAAYRAGDHEPVDPGPMAPHSHAGAEPHSHDHDSTHHHEPAGTHHH
;
A
#
# COMPACT_ATOMS: atom_id res chain seq x y z
N MET A 1 75.38 -13.30 -8.35
CA MET A 1 74.89 -11.94 -8.06
C MET A 1 73.49 -11.88 -8.66
N PRO A 2 72.43 -11.75 -7.85
CA PRO A 2 71.10 -12.24 -8.20
C PRO A 2 70.21 -11.15 -8.82
N ASP A 3 69.36 -11.59 -9.75
CA ASP A 3 68.16 -10.86 -10.20
C ASP A 3 67.16 -10.74 -9.06
N ARG A 4 66.61 -9.54 -8.86
CA ARG A 4 65.58 -9.24 -7.86
C ARG A 4 64.27 -9.97 -8.20
N PRO A 5 63.58 -10.59 -7.23
CA PRO A 5 62.19 -10.95 -7.41
C PRO A 5 61.30 -9.70 -7.29
N LEU A 6 60.35 -9.55 -8.21
CA LEU A 6 59.23 -8.62 -8.09
C LEU A 6 58.28 -9.16 -7.02
N ASP A 7 58.08 -8.38 -5.95
CA ASP A 7 57.07 -8.61 -4.93
C ASP A 7 55.68 -8.73 -5.58
N ARG A 8 55.06 -9.91 -5.46
CA ARG A 8 53.60 -10.04 -5.59
C ARG A 8 52.99 -9.54 -4.28
N LEU A 9 52.34 -8.39 -4.33
CA LEU A 9 51.35 -8.01 -3.32
C LEU A 9 50.22 -9.05 -3.31
N PRO A 10 49.69 -9.43 -2.13
CA PRO A 10 48.55 -10.32 -2.06
C PRO A 10 47.31 -9.62 -2.64
N ASP A 11 46.62 -10.35 -3.51
CA ASP A 11 45.28 -10.02 -4.01
C ASP A 11 44.33 -9.95 -2.81
N GLN A 12 43.91 -8.74 -2.45
CA GLN A 12 42.84 -8.50 -1.48
C GLN A 12 41.54 -8.29 -2.25
N SER A 13 41.04 -9.35 -2.87
CA SER A 13 39.64 -9.44 -3.25
C SER A 13 38.83 -9.75 -1.99
N PRO A 14 37.91 -8.87 -1.52
CA PRO A 14 37.04 -9.22 -0.42
C PRO A 14 36.13 -10.36 -0.90
N ASP A 15 36.14 -11.42 -0.10
CA ASP A 15 35.26 -12.57 -0.19
C ASP A 15 33.80 -12.08 -0.08
N ARG A 16 33.17 -11.79 -1.23
CA ARG A 16 31.76 -11.43 -1.28
C ARG A 16 30.99 -12.73 -1.09
N LEU A 17 30.69 -13.04 0.16
CA LEU A 17 29.69 -14.03 0.54
C LEU A 17 28.42 -13.79 -0.31
N PRO A 18 27.75 -14.84 -0.82
CA PRO A 18 26.53 -14.66 -1.58
C PRO A 18 25.53 -13.87 -0.74
N ASP A 19 24.95 -12.81 -1.32
CA ASP A 19 23.95 -11.93 -0.70
C ASP A 19 22.95 -12.79 0.10
N GLU A 20 22.96 -12.67 1.43
CA GLU A 20 21.95 -13.33 2.28
C GLU A 20 20.59 -12.83 1.82
N ALA A 21 19.70 -13.77 1.47
CA ALA A 21 18.33 -13.45 1.14
C ALA A 21 17.71 -12.58 2.25
N PRO A 22 16.86 -11.60 1.91
CA PRO A 22 16.30 -10.69 2.91
C PRO A 22 15.61 -11.48 4.04
N ALA A 23 15.79 -10.99 5.27
CA ALA A 23 15.39 -11.70 6.49
C ALA A 23 13.87 -11.90 6.63
N ARG A 24 13.06 -11.20 5.82
CA ARG A 24 11.60 -11.31 5.78
C ARG A 24 11.08 -11.20 4.34
N ALA A 25 9.80 -11.53 4.16
CA ALA A 25 9.12 -11.40 2.89
C ALA A 25 9.04 -9.94 2.42
N LEU A 26 8.94 -9.73 1.10
CA LEU A 26 8.55 -8.44 0.53
C LEU A 26 7.08 -8.17 0.89
N ARG A 27 6.79 -7.05 1.54
CA ARG A 27 5.43 -6.66 1.93
C ARG A 27 4.87 -5.66 0.93
N ILE A 28 3.81 -6.02 0.22
CA ILE A 28 3.17 -5.15 -0.78
C ILE A 28 1.78 -4.74 -0.31
N GLY A 29 1.57 -3.45 -0.09
CA GLY A 29 0.26 -2.89 0.24
C GLY A 29 -0.63 -2.71 -0.98
N VAL A 30 -1.92 -3.02 -0.86
CA VAL A 30 -2.93 -2.79 -1.90
C VAL A 30 -4.02 -1.89 -1.34
N ALA A 31 -4.03 -0.62 -1.77
CA ALA A 31 -4.97 0.40 -1.32
C ALA A 31 -5.86 0.92 -2.44
N GLY A 32 -6.96 1.59 -2.06
CA GLY A 32 -7.86 2.26 -2.99
C GLY A 32 -9.32 2.28 -2.53
N PRO A 33 -10.19 2.97 -3.29
CA PRO A 33 -11.62 3.08 -2.99
C PRO A 33 -12.35 1.76 -2.84
N VAL A 34 -13.44 1.82 -2.06
CA VAL A 34 -14.39 0.71 -1.92
C VAL A 34 -14.86 0.30 -3.32
N GLY A 35 -14.82 -1.01 -3.59
CA GLY A 35 -15.33 -1.56 -4.84
C GLY A 35 -14.39 -1.48 -6.04
N THR A 36 -13.18 -0.90 -5.96
CA THR A 36 -12.24 -0.85 -7.10
C THR A 36 -11.62 -2.20 -7.46
N GLY A 37 -11.81 -3.21 -6.60
CA GLY A 37 -11.43 -4.60 -6.86
C GLY A 37 -10.09 -5.02 -6.25
N LYS A 38 -9.70 -4.44 -5.11
CA LYS A 38 -8.46 -4.76 -4.38
C LYS A 38 -8.33 -6.26 -4.04
N SER A 39 -9.30 -6.85 -3.35
CA SER A 39 -9.33 -8.28 -3.03
C SER A 39 -9.35 -9.16 -4.30
N SER A 40 -10.03 -8.71 -5.36
CA SER A 40 -9.99 -9.39 -6.67
C SER A 40 -8.62 -9.33 -7.34
N LEU A 41 -7.89 -8.21 -7.20
CA LEU A 41 -6.51 -8.03 -7.67
C LEU A 41 -5.55 -8.94 -6.89
N ILE A 42 -5.69 -9.01 -5.56
CA ILE A 42 -4.91 -9.92 -4.70
C ILE A 42 -5.17 -11.37 -5.10
N GLY A 43 -6.43 -11.76 -5.25
CA GLY A 43 -6.78 -13.11 -5.69
C GLY A 43 -6.26 -13.42 -7.10
N LEU A 44 -6.17 -12.43 -7.99
CA LEU A 44 -5.52 -12.58 -9.30
C LEU A 44 -4.01 -12.83 -9.14
N LEU A 45 -3.30 -11.99 -8.39
CA LEU A 45 -1.87 -12.19 -8.12
C LEU A 45 -1.57 -13.55 -7.51
N CYS A 46 -2.39 -13.99 -6.55
CA CYS A 46 -2.24 -15.30 -5.92
C CYS A 46 -2.38 -16.45 -6.94
N ARG A 47 -3.37 -16.39 -7.84
CA ARG A 47 -3.54 -17.40 -8.89
C ARG A 47 -2.37 -17.43 -9.89
N GLU A 48 -1.87 -16.26 -10.25
CA GLU A 48 -0.82 -16.12 -11.26
C GLU A 48 0.56 -16.53 -10.73
N LEU A 49 0.85 -16.18 -9.47
CA LEU A 49 2.20 -16.30 -8.91
C LEU A 49 2.32 -17.39 -7.83
N GLY A 50 1.23 -17.83 -7.21
CA GLY A 50 1.24 -18.76 -6.07
C GLY A 50 1.70 -20.19 -6.39
N SER A 51 1.85 -20.54 -7.68
CA SER A 51 2.46 -21.81 -8.09
C SER A 51 3.99 -21.76 -8.17
N THR A 52 4.55 -20.55 -8.19
CA THR A 52 5.99 -20.30 -8.35
C THR A 52 6.60 -19.56 -7.16
N LEU A 53 5.77 -18.89 -6.37
CA LEU A 53 6.18 -18.11 -5.20
C LEU A 53 5.40 -18.52 -3.96
N GLU A 54 6.04 -18.47 -2.81
CA GLU A 54 5.40 -18.60 -1.50
C GLU A 54 4.75 -17.27 -1.10
N LEU A 55 3.41 -17.22 -1.16
CA LEU A 55 2.62 -16.00 -0.94
C LEU A 55 1.79 -16.09 0.34
N GLY A 56 1.72 -14.97 1.07
CA GLY A 56 0.81 -14.74 2.19
C GLY A 56 -0.11 -13.56 1.92
N VAL A 57 -1.28 -13.55 2.55
CA VAL A 57 -2.22 -12.42 2.47
C VAL A 57 -2.70 -12.01 3.86
N VAL A 58 -2.67 -10.71 4.13
CA VAL A 58 -3.33 -10.09 5.28
C VAL A 58 -4.38 -9.12 4.74
N THR A 59 -5.65 -9.36 5.04
CA THR A 59 -6.73 -8.43 4.69
C THR A 59 -7.09 -7.60 5.91
N ASN A 60 -7.27 -6.29 5.72
CA ASN A 60 -7.73 -5.38 6.75
C ASN A 60 -9.10 -4.79 6.38
N ASP A 61 -10.07 -4.91 7.28
CA ASP A 61 -11.35 -4.22 7.18
C ASP A 61 -11.80 -3.74 8.58
N ILE A 62 -12.79 -2.84 8.62
CA ILE A 62 -13.23 -2.21 9.85
C ILE A 62 -14.03 -3.19 10.72
N TYR A 63 -14.91 -3.99 10.12
CA TYR A 63 -15.92 -4.77 10.85
C TYR A 63 -16.11 -6.22 10.37
N THR A 64 -15.43 -6.64 9.30
CA THR A 64 -15.71 -7.93 8.67
C THR A 64 -14.45 -8.65 8.23
N ASP A 65 -14.54 -9.96 8.08
CA ASP A 65 -13.51 -10.82 7.46
C ASP A 65 -13.92 -11.25 6.03
N GLU A 66 -14.84 -10.52 5.40
CA GLU A 66 -15.46 -10.91 4.12
C GLU A 66 -14.42 -11.03 3.00
N ASP A 67 -13.44 -10.14 2.95
CA ASP A 67 -12.36 -10.18 1.94
C ASP A 67 -11.48 -11.44 2.12
N ALA A 68 -11.13 -11.80 3.35
CA ALA A 68 -10.41 -13.05 3.63
C ALA A 68 -11.25 -14.28 3.27
N ARG A 69 -12.56 -14.27 3.57
CA ARG A 69 -13.49 -15.35 3.18
C ARG A 69 -13.58 -15.49 1.67
N MET A 70 -13.68 -14.38 0.94
CA MET A 70 -13.70 -14.35 -0.51
C MET A 70 -12.44 -15.00 -1.08
N LEU A 71 -11.26 -14.65 -0.56
CA LEU A 71 -9.98 -15.20 -1.01
C LEU A 71 -9.85 -16.70 -0.69
N ARG A 72 -10.22 -17.12 0.52
CA ARG A 72 -10.23 -18.55 0.91
C ARG A 72 -11.18 -19.36 0.04
N ALA A 73 -12.39 -18.85 -0.19
CA ALA A 73 -13.39 -19.51 -1.03
C ALA A 73 -12.97 -19.59 -2.50
N ALA A 74 -12.20 -18.60 -2.98
CA ALA A 74 -11.62 -18.63 -4.32
C ALA A 74 -10.50 -19.68 -4.48
N GLY A 75 -10.01 -20.28 -3.38
CA GLY A 75 -9.03 -21.37 -3.41
C GLY A 75 -7.69 -20.95 -4.03
N VAL A 76 -7.31 -19.67 -3.87
CA VAL A 76 -6.12 -19.11 -4.53
C VAL A 76 -4.82 -19.38 -3.77
N LEU A 77 -4.91 -19.71 -2.49
CA LEU A 77 -3.83 -20.12 -1.59
C LEU A 77 -4.40 -21.12 -0.56
N ASP A 78 -3.52 -21.77 0.20
CA ASP A 78 -3.94 -22.47 1.43
C ASP A 78 -4.66 -21.47 2.36
N PRO A 79 -5.85 -21.80 2.90
CA PRO A 79 -6.56 -20.92 3.83
C PRO A 79 -5.73 -20.45 5.03
N ASP A 80 -4.74 -21.24 5.46
CA ASP A 80 -3.84 -20.89 6.57
C ASP A 80 -2.80 -19.82 6.22
N ARG A 81 -2.67 -19.44 4.93
CA ARG A 81 -1.84 -18.32 4.45
C ARG A 81 -2.59 -17.01 4.30
N ILE A 82 -3.88 -17.01 4.64
CA ILE A 82 -4.76 -15.84 4.55
C ILE A 82 -5.19 -15.47 5.97
N ARG A 83 -4.81 -14.29 6.45
CA ARG A 83 -5.18 -13.74 7.76
C ARG A 83 -6.11 -12.53 7.57
N ALA A 84 -7.10 -12.42 8.45
CA ALA A 84 -7.99 -11.26 8.50
C ALA A 84 -7.66 -10.44 9.75
N VAL A 85 -7.64 -9.12 9.59
CA VAL A 85 -7.49 -8.15 10.68
C VAL A 85 -8.73 -7.27 10.69
N GLU A 86 -9.50 -7.35 11.77
CA GLU A 86 -10.62 -6.44 12.03
C GLU A 86 -10.11 -5.33 12.93
N THR A 87 -9.99 -4.12 12.38
CA THR A 87 -9.30 -3.03 13.09
C THR A 87 -10.21 -2.22 13.98
N GLY A 88 -11.52 -2.20 13.70
CA GLY A 88 -12.50 -1.36 14.39
C GLY A 88 -12.23 0.15 14.27
N ALA A 89 -11.29 0.55 13.41
CA ALA A 89 -10.78 1.90 13.26
C ALA A 89 -10.95 2.40 11.81
N CYS A 90 -10.72 3.70 11.60
CA CYS A 90 -10.67 4.26 10.26
C CYS A 90 -9.59 3.53 9.43
N PRO A 91 -9.86 3.13 8.17
CA PRO A 91 -8.90 2.37 7.38
C PRO A 91 -7.54 3.07 7.23
N HIS A 92 -7.52 4.41 7.14
CA HIS A 92 -6.28 5.20 7.15
C HIS A 92 -5.42 4.96 8.39
N THR A 93 -6.03 4.98 9.58
CA THR A 93 -5.30 4.80 10.84
C THR A 93 -4.62 3.44 10.86
N ALA A 94 -5.34 2.39 10.48
CA ALA A 94 -4.87 1.03 10.55
C ALA A 94 -3.69 0.69 9.62
N ILE A 95 -3.50 1.47 8.55
CA ILE A 95 -2.42 1.22 7.57
C ILE A 95 -1.31 2.28 7.63
N ARG A 96 -1.51 3.37 8.38
CA ARG A 96 -0.57 4.50 8.42
C ARG A 96 -0.18 4.94 9.82
N ASP A 97 -1.15 5.30 10.65
CA ASP A 97 -0.88 5.94 11.95
C ASP A 97 -0.68 4.91 13.08
N ASP A 98 -1.46 3.83 13.07
CA ASP A 98 -1.33 2.69 13.98
C ASP A 98 -1.41 1.38 13.18
N VAL A 99 -0.24 0.96 12.71
CA VAL A 99 -0.10 -0.26 11.90
C VAL A 99 0.04 -1.53 12.73
N THR A 100 -0.01 -1.43 14.05
CA THR A 100 0.39 -2.49 14.99
C THR A 100 -0.35 -3.79 14.73
N ALA A 101 -1.68 -3.74 14.58
CA ALA A 101 -2.49 -4.95 14.35
C ALA A 101 -2.13 -5.66 13.03
N ASN A 102 -1.89 -4.88 11.97
CA ASN A 102 -1.47 -5.43 10.67
C ASN A 102 -0.03 -5.97 10.73
N ALA A 103 0.89 -5.24 11.38
CA ALA A 103 2.28 -5.65 11.51
C ALA A 103 2.40 -6.98 12.29
N ILE A 104 1.70 -7.11 13.41
CA ILE A 104 1.64 -8.37 14.19
C ILE A 104 1.08 -9.51 13.33
N ALA A 105 -0.03 -9.28 12.62
CA ALA A 105 -0.62 -10.31 11.77
C ALA A 105 0.32 -10.78 10.64
N VAL A 106 1.13 -9.86 10.08
CA VAL A 106 2.15 -10.20 9.08
C VAL A 106 3.30 -10.97 9.72
N GLU A 107 3.79 -10.55 10.88
CA GLU A 107 4.89 -11.23 11.61
C GLU A 107 4.49 -12.65 12.04
N ASP A 108 3.28 -12.82 12.57
CA ASP A 108 2.73 -14.14 12.91
C ASP A 108 2.61 -15.03 11.67
N LEU A 109 2.16 -14.46 10.54
CA LEU A 109 2.07 -15.19 9.27
C LEU A 109 3.44 -15.62 8.73
N GLU A 110 4.44 -14.74 8.81
CA GLU A 110 5.84 -15.02 8.44
C GLU A 110 6.46 -16.10 9.37
N ALA A 111 6.09 -16.11 10.65
CA ALA A 111 6.54 -17.11 11.61
C ALA A 111 5.88 -18.49 11.39
N ASP A 112 4.58 -18.52 11.11
CA ASP A 112 3.82 -19.74 10.82
C ASP A 112 4.27 -20.39 9.49
N HIS A 113 4.69 -19.57 8.52
CA HIS A 113 5.10 -20.01 7.18
C HIS A 113 6.51 -19.53 6.83
N PRO A 114 7.56 -20.18 7.36
CA PRO A 114 8.93 -19.87 6.99
C PRO A 114 9.15 -20.04 5.48
N GLY A 115 9.71 -19.02 4.84
CA GLY A 115 9.98 -19.03 3.41
C GLY A 115 8.99 -18.26 2.54
N LEU A 116 8.00 -17.58 3.14
CA LEU A 116 7.19 -16.59 2.42
C LEU A 116 8.10 -15.59 1.68
N GLU A 117 7.82 -15.43 0.39
CA GLU A 117 8.57 -14.54 -0.50
C GLU A 117 7.88 -13.17 -0.61
N ILE A 118 6.54 -13.16 -0.59
CA ILE A 118 5.72 -11.95 -0.63
C ILE A 118 4.55 -12.07 0.35
N VAL A 119 4.27 -11.00 1.09
CA VAL A 119 3.02 -10.81 1.82
C VAL A 119 2.23 -9.65 1.21
N LEU A 120 1.02 -9.94 0.70
CA LEU A 120 0.09 -8.94 0.18
C LEU A 120 -0.79 -8.43 1.32
N ILE A 121 -0.86 -7.11 1.50
CA ILE A 121 -1.61 -6.48 2.59
C ILE A 121 -2.72 -5.61 1.99
N GLU A 122 -3.96 -6.04 2.12
CA GLU A 122 -5.12 -5.26 1.64
C GLU A 122 -5.50 -4.19 2.67
N SER A 123 -5.70 -2.94 2.24
CA SER A 123 -6.34 -1.94 3.10
C SER A 123 -7.86 -2.08 3.10
N GLY A 124 -8.51 -1.60 4.17
CA GLY A 124 -9.93 -1.28 4.10
C GLY A 124 -10.20 -0.29 2.95
N GLY A 125 -11.37 -0.37 2.33
CA GLY A 125 -11.70 0.52 1.22
C GLY A 125 -11.82 1.98 1.68
N ASP A 126 -11.10 2.88 1.03
CA ASP A 126 -10.97 4.27 1.48
C ASP A 126 -10.73 5.25 0.32
N ASN A 127 -10.79 6.56 0.57
CA ASN A 127 -10.73 7.59 -0.46
C ASN A 127 -9.36 7.65 -1.19
N LEU A 128 -9.24 8.60 -2.13
CA LEU A 128 -8.08 8.78 -3.01
C LEU A 128 -6.75 9.09 -2.31
N THR A 129 -6.77 9.32 -0.99
CA THR A 129 -5.60 9.71 -0.20
C THR A 129 -4.98 8.56 0.58
N ALA A 130 -5.57 7.36 0.57
CA ALA A 130 -5.03 6.22 1.32
C ALA A 130 -3.59 5.89 0.90
N THR A 131 -2.71 5.77 1.90
CA THR A 131 -1.30 5.44 1.75
C THR A 131 -0.85 4.59 2.91
N PHE A 132 0.06 3.66 2.67
CA PHE A 132 0.64 2.84 3.72
C PHE A 132 1.81 3.54 4.41
N SER A 133 2.04 3.19 5.68
CA SER A 133 3.28 3.49 6.37
C SER A 133 4.42 2.59 5.85
N PRO A 134 5.64 3.13 5.67
CA PRO A 134 6.81 2.31 5.35
C PRO A 134 7.20 1.34 6.50
N ALA A 135 6.65 1.53 7.70
CA ALA A 135 6.79 0.57 8.79
C ALA A 135 5.97 -0.72 8.56
N LEU A 136 4.97 -0.69 7.67
CA LEU A 136 4.11 -1.83 7.37
C LEU A 136 4.43 -2.49 6.02
N VAL A 137 4.69 -1.69 4.98
CA VAL A 137 4.90 -2.19 3.61
C VAL A 137 6.18 -1.66 2.99
N ASP A 138 6.76 -2.42 2.08
CA ASP A 138 7.93 -2.04 1.30
C ASP A 138 7.55 -1.33 -0.01
N ALA A 139 6.42 -1.72 -0.60
CA ALA A 139 5.88 -1.13 -1.82
C ALA A 139 4.36 -1.06 -1.76
N GLN A 140 3.74 -0.16 -2.51
CA GLN A 140 2.29 0.03 -2.54
C GLN A 140 1.73 0.09 -3.96
N ILE A 141 0.62 -0.62 -4.14
CA ILE A 141 -0.24 -0.57 -5.31
C ILE A 141 -1.49 0.23 -4.92
N PHE A 142 -1.81 1.25 -5.70
CA PHE A 142 -3.07 1.98 -5.58
C PHE A 142 -4.03 1.59 -6.71
N VAL A 143 -5.27 1.23 -6.36
CA VAL A 143 -6.25 0.68 -7.30
C VAL A 143 -7.40 1.67 -7.51
N LEU A 144 -7.49 2.18 -8.73
CA LEU A 144 -8.66 2.87 -9.27
C LEU A 144 -9.38 1.93 -10.23
N ASP A 145 -10.59 2.31 -10.66
CA ASP A 145 -11.25 1.64 -11.77
C ASP A 145 -11.89 2.64 -12.73
N VAL A 146 -12.20 2.17 -13.94
CA VAL A 146 -12.85 3.00 -14.97
C VAL A 146 -14.29 3.39 -14.63
N ALA A 147 -14.98 2.63 -13.75
CA ALA A 147 -16.35 2.94 -13.34
C ALA A 147 -16.42 4.16 -12.41
N GLY A 148 -15.32 4.50 -11.75
CA GLY A 148 -15.14 5.76 -11.00
C GLY A 148 -15.04 7.01 -11.88
N GLY A 149 -14.96 6.86 -13.20
CA GLY A 149 -14.88 7.94 -14.19
C GLY A 149 -13.44 8.27 -14.61
N GLY A 150 -13.24 8.63 -15.87
CA GLY A 150 -11.90 8.87 -16.44
C GLY A 150 -11.16 10.08 -15.83
N ASP A 151 -11.85 10.94 -15.10
CA ASP A 151 -11.25 12.10 -14.42
C ASP A 151 -10.61 11.77 -13.08
N VAL A 152 -10.84 10.58 -12.50
CA VAL A 152 -10.40 10.25 -11.14
C VAL A 152 -8.88 10.31 -10.99
N VAL A 153 -8.12 9.94 -12.04
CA VAL A 153 -6.65 10.01 -12.04
C VAL A 153 -6.12 11.44 -11.90
N ARG A 154 -6.90 12.45 -12.35
CA ARG A 154 -6.53 13.88 -12.26
C ARG A 154 -6.89 14.51 -10.92
N LYS A 155 -7.74 13.87 -10.12
CA LYS A 155 -8.12 14.36 -8.78
C LYS A 155 -6.91 14.36 -7.83
N GLY A 156 -5.86 13.60 -8.16
CA GLY A 156 -4.62 13.55 -7.40
C GLY A 156 -4.83 12.98 -5.99
N GLY A 157 -4.00 13.44 -5.05
CA GLY A 157 -3.93 12.89 -3.71
C GLY A 157 -2.76 11.92 -3.56
N PRO A 158 -2.27 11.71 -2.33
CA PRO A 158 -1.04 10.97 -2.10
C PRO A 158 -1.12 9.50 -2.53
N GLY A 159 -2.29 8.86 -2.45
CA GLY A 159 -2.49 7.50 -2.98
C GLY A 159 -2.28 7.43 -4.49
N ILE A 160 -2.92 8.33 -5.25
CA ILE A 160 -2.75 8.39 -6.71
C ILE A 160 -1.35 8.84 -7.10
N ALA A 161 -0.83 9.93 -6.53
CA ALA A 161 0.41 10.55 -7.01
C ALA A 161 1.69 9.79 -6.59
N ARG A 162 1.66 9.09 -5.45
CA ARG A 162 2.88 8.63 -4.77
C ARG A 162 2.97 7.12 -4.57
N ALA A 163 1.95 6.35 -4.93
CA ALA A 163 2.07 4.89 -4.95
C ALA A 163 3.12 4.42 -5.95
N ASP A 164 3.79 3.29 -5.68
CA ASP A 164 4.81 2.73 -6.56
C ASP A 164 4.19 2.24 -7.88
N LEU A 165 2.97 1.70 -7.81
CA LEU A 165 2.16 1.32 -8.97
C LEU A 165 0.73 1.87 -8.84
N LEU A 166 0.22 2.46 -9.91
CA LEU A 166 -1.21 2.75 -10.06
C LEU A 166 -1.85 1.72 -10.98
N ILE A 167 -2.96 1.12 -10.55
CA ILE A 167 -3.81 0.27 -11.38
C ILE A 167 -5.04 1.06 -11.80
N VAL A 168 -5.31 1.09 -13.10
CA VAL A 168 -6.63 1.45 -13.66
C VAL A 168 -7.34 0.14 -13.98
N ASN A 169 -8.19 -0.31 -13.07
CA ASN A 169 -8.82 -1.63 -13.12
C ASN A 169 -10.12 -1.63 -13.94
N LYS A 170 -10.59 -2.84 -14.25
CA LYS A 170 -11.86 -3.13 -14.95
C LYS A 170 -11.96 -2.45 -16.32
N THR A 171 -10.85 -2.37 -17.05
CA THR A 171 -10.80 -1.69 -18.36
C THR A 171 -11.74 -2.30 -19.41
N ASP A 172 -12.15 -3.56 -19.23
CA ASP A 172 -13.22 -4.20 -19.99
C ASP A 172 -14.58 -3.49 -19.87
N LEU A 173 -14.80 -2.72 -18.80
CA LEU A 173 -16.02 -1.95 -18.59
C LEU A 173 -16.01 -0.59 -19.29
N ALA A 174 -14.87 -0.12 -19.79
CA ALA A 174 -14.71 1.22 -20.32
C ALA A 174 -15.72 1.61 -21.43
N PRO A 175 -16.08 0.71 -22.39
CA PRO A 175 -17.09 1.00 -23.40
C PRO A 175 -18.50 1.26 -22.83
N TYR A 176 -18.79 0.74 -21.64
CA TYR A 176 -20.10 0.85 -20.99
C TYR A 176 -20.22 2.10 -20.11
N VAL A 177 -19.09 2.72 -19.75
CA VAL A 177 -19.04 3.92 -18.90
C VAL A 177 -18.47 5.15 -19.61
N GLY A 178 -18.12 5.03 -20.90
CA GLY A 178 -17.65 6.14 -21.72
C GLY A 178 -16.27 6.66 -21.34
N VAL A 179 -15.39 5.77 -20.85
CA VAL A 179 -14.02 6.13 -20.45
C VAL A 179 -13.03 5.72 -21.55
N ASP A 180 -12.14 6.64 -21.91
CA ASP A 180 -10.96 6.35 -22.73
C ASP A 180 -9.83 5.85 -21.82
N VAL A 181 -9.52 4.55 -21.93
CA VAL A 181 -8.54 3.87 -21.08
C VAL A 181 -7.12 4.39 -21.34
N ASP A 182 -6.77 4.63 -22.61
CA ASP A 182 -5.43 5.07 -22.98
C ASP A 182 -5.19 6.49 -22.49
N LEU A 183 -6.20 7.36 -22.63
CA LEU A 183 -6.16 8.70 -22.06
C LEU A 183 -6.03 8.66 -20.54
N MET A 184 -6.86 7.87 -19.85
CA MET A 184 -6.82 7.75 -18.39
C MET A 184 -5.48 7.23 -17.88
N ARG A 185 -4.88 6.24 -18.57
CA ARG A 185 -3.53 5.74 -18.26
C ARG A 185 -2.50 6.85 -18.42
N HIS A 186 -2.52 7.56 -19.55
CA HIS A 186 -1.56 8.61 -19.84
C HIS A 186 -1.64 9.78 -18.86
N GLU A 187 -2.86 10.24 -18.53
CA GLU A 187 -3.06 11.28 -17.53
C GLU A 187 -2.64 10.82 -16.13
N GLY A 188 -2.84 9.55 -15.80
CA GLY A 188 -2.30 8.95 -14.58
C GLY A 188 -0.78 9.03 -14.52
N GLU A 189 -0.08 8.68 -15.60
CA GLU A 189 1.39 8.79 -15.68
C GLU A 189 1.86 10.24 -15.51
N GLN A 190 1.18 11.19 -16.16
CA GLN A 190 1.48 12.62 -16.02
C GLN A 190 1.28 13.12 -14.59
N ALA A 191 0.18 12.72 -13.92
CA ALA A 191 -0.11 13.09 -12.53
C ALA A 191 0.87 12.48 -11.51
N ARG A 192 1.71 11.54 -11.96
CA ARG A 192 2.61 10.74 -11.13
C ARG A 192 4.09 10.90 -11.52
N ASP A 193 4.44 11.95 -12.25
CA ASP A 193 5.80 12.23 -12.72
C ASP A 193 6.42 11.06 -13.52
N GLY A 194 5.60 10.35 -14.29
CA GLY A 194 6.03 9.20 -15.10
C GLY A 194 6.14 7.87 -14.35
N ARG A 195 5.76 7.80 -13.06
CA ARG A 195 5.65 6.51 -12.34
C ARG A 195 4.65 5.58 -13.02
N PRO A 196 4.85 4.25 -12.93
CA PRO A 196 4.11 3.30 -13.74
C PRO A 196 2.61 3.30 -13.43
N VAL A 197 1.83 3.13 -14.51
CA VAL A 197 0.38 2.93 -14.49
C VAL A 197 0.05 1.71 -15.34
N VAL A 198 -0.65 0.73 -14.78
CA VAL A 198 -1.14 -0.43 -15.53
C VAL A 198 -2.65 -0.32 -15.71
N ALA A 199 -3.06 -0.19 -16.97
CA ALA A 199 -4.43 -0.43 -17.40
C ALA A 199 -4.69 -1.95 -17.38
N LEU A 200 -5.57 -2.38 -16.48
CA LEU A 200 -5.80 -3.78 -16.13
C LEU A 200 -7.22 -4.21 -16.48
N SER A 201 -7.35 -5.36 -17.13
CA SER A 201 -8.56 -6.17 -17.12
C SER A 201 -8.18 -7.59 -16.78
N ARG A 202 -8.92 -8.21 -15.85
CA ARG A 202 -8.67 -9.60 -15.46
C ARG A 202 -8.86 -10.60 -16.63
N THR A 203 -9.53 -10.20 -17.70
CA THR A 203 -9.73 -11.03 -18.90
C THR A 203 -8.72 -10.73 -20.02
N ASP A 204 -7.87 -9.70 -19.86
CA ASP A 204 -6.78 -9.41 -20.78
C ASP A 204 -5.45 -9.92 -20.23
N ARG A 205 -4.98 -11.05 -20.77
CA ARG A 205 -3.72 -11.71 -20.39
C ARG A 205 -2.53 -10.75 -20.42
N ALA A 206 -2.42 -9.90 -21.44
CA ALA A 206 -1.29 -8.98 -21.57
C ALA A 206 -1.28 -7.94 -20.45
N SER A 207 -2.45 -7.52 -19.97
CA SER A 207 -2.54 -6.62 -18.81
C SER A 207 -2.19 -7.30 -17.49
N VAL A 208 -2.57 -8.57 -17.34
CA VAL A 208 -2.18 -9.39 -16.18
C VAL A 208 -0.67 -9.60 -16.16
N GLU A 209 -0.05 -9.86 -17.31
CA GLU A 209 1.41 -10.00 -17.43
C GLU A 209 2.15 -8.73 -17.01
N ARG A 210 1.70 -7.55 -17.43
CA ARG A 210 2.30 -6.28 -16.98
C ARG A 210 2.24 -6.09 -15.47
N LEU A 211 1.15 -6.52 -14.83
CA LEU A 211 1.02 -6.50 -13.37
C LEU A 211 2.00 -7.48 -12.71
N THR A 212 2.05 -8.73 -13.18
CA THR A 212 2.94 -9.74 -12.59
C THR A 212 4.41 -9.40 -12.81
N ASP A 213 4.76 -8.85 -13.97
CA ASP A 213 6.13 -8.40 -14.30
C ASP A 213 6.58 -7.29 -13.35
N TRP A 214 5.69 -6.35 -13.01
CA TRP A 214 5.98 -5.33 -12.02
C TRP A 214 6.24 -5.96 -10.65
N VAL A 215 5.40 -6.89 -10.19
CA VAL A 215 5.59 -7.58 -8.89
C VAL A 215 6.91 -8.35 -8.86
N LEU A 216 7.22 -9.10 -9.92
CA LEU A 216 8.46 -9.88 -10.02
C LEU A 216 9.71 -8.98 -10.08
N THR A 217 9.62 -7.84 -10.78
CA THR A 217 10.70 -6.85 -10.84
C THR A 217 10.96 -6.24 -9.46
N THR A 218 9.90 -5.86 -8.74
CA THR A 218 10.00 -5.33 -7.38
C THR A 218 10.58 -6.37 -6.42
N LEU A 219 10.15 -7.63 -6.51
CA LEU A 219 10.72 -8.73 -5.71
C LEU A 219 12.21 -8.94 -6.01
N ALA A 220 12.61 -8.89 -7.28
CA ALA A 220 14.01 -9.04 -7.67
C ALA A 220 14.88 -7.90 -7.10
N ALA A 221 14.41 -6.65 -7.20
CA ALA A 221 15.09 -5.49 -6.62
C ALA A 221 15.20 -5.59 -5.08
N TYR A 222 14.12 -6.02 -4.41
CA TYR A 222 14.12 -6.24 -2.97
C TYR A 222 15.15 -7.29 -2.53
N ARG A 223 15.23 -8.41 -3.26
CA ARG A 223 16.23 -9.46 -3.00
C ARG A 223 17.66 -9.03 -3.23
N ALA A 224 17.89 -8.14 -4.19
CA ALA A 224 19.20 -7.57 -4.47
C ALA A 224 19.61 -6.50 -3.43
N GLY A 225 18.70 -6.08 -2.54
CA GLY A 225 18.94 -4.97 -1.61
C GLY A 225 18.86 -3.59 -2.29
N ASP A 226 18.34 -3.51 -3.51
CA ASP A 226 18.22 -2.28 -4.31
C ASP A 226 16.87 -1.58 -4.15
N HIS A 227 15.94 -2.17 -3.37
CA HIS A 227 14.62 -1.61 -3.09
C HIS A 227 14.59 -0.91 -1.73
N GLU A 228 14.32 0.40 -1.74
CA GLU A 228 14.14 1.20 -0.52
C GLU A 228 12.65 1.57 -0.37
N PRO A 229 11.99 1.22 0.75
CA PRO A 229 10.63 1.66 1.01
C PRO A 229 10.53 3.18 1.06
N VAL A 230 9.68 3.75 0.21
CA VAL A 230 9.47 5.20 0.16
C VAL A 230 8.28 5.57 1.03
N ASP A 231 8.48 6.46 2.01
CA ASP A 231 7.34 7.11 2.67
C ASP A 231 6.64 8.01 1.65
N PRO A 232 5.37 7.76 1.29
CA PRO A 232 4.64 8.63 0.40
C PRO A 232 4.28 9.97 1.06
N GLY A 233 4.78 10.29 2.26
CA GLY A 233 4.58 11.56 2.93
C GLY A 233 3.17 11.69 3.54
N PRO A 234 2.89 12.79 4.26
CA PRO A 234 1.68 12.91 5.05
C PRO A 234 0.42 12.81 4.19
N MET A 235 -0.66 12.35 4.82
CA MET A 235 -2.00 12.40 4.27
C MET A 235 -2.33 13.83 3.83
N ALA A 236 -3.09 13.98 2.75
CA ALA A 236 -3.57 15.29 2.35
C ALA A 236 -4.43 15.87 3.51
N PRO A 237 -4.22 17.13 3.90
CA PRO A 237 -5.03 17.75 4.94
C PRO A 237 -6.50 17.75 4.50
N HIS A 238 -7.39 17.26 5.36
CA HIS A 238 -8.83 17.37 5.14
C HIS A 238 -9.30 18.72 5.69
N SER A 239 -9.65 19.65 4.81
CA SER A 239 -10.32 20.89 5.23
C SER A 239 -11.81 20.61 5.44
N HIS A 240 -12.30 20.69 6.67
CA HIS A 240 -13.73 20.83 6.93
C HIS A 240 -14.16 22.25 6.52
N ALA A 241 -14.99 22.37 5.49
CA ALA A 241 -15.69 23.61 5.23
C ALA A 241 -16.66 23.87 6.39
N GLY A 242 -16.28 24.74 7.34
CA GLY A 242 -17.19 25.23 8.38
C GLY A 242 -16.65 25.36 9.81
N ALA A 243 -15.35 25.22 10.06
CA ALA A 243 -14.78 25.60 11.36
C ALA A 243 -14.10 26.98 11.24
N GLU A 244 -14.89 28.04 11.42
CA GLU A 244 -14.34 29.34 11.83
C GLU A 244 -13.51 29.10 13.11
N PRO A 245 -12.26 29.61 13.20
CA PRO A 245 -11.48 29.47 14.42
C PRO A 245 -12.12 30.35 15.50
N HIS A 246 -12.84 29.74 16.43
CA HIS A 246 -13.27 30.43 17.65
C HIS A 246 -12.04 30.73 18.50
N SER A 247 -11.52 31.95 18.38
CA SER A 247 -10.62 32.53 19.38
C SER A 247 -11.44 32.82 20.64
N HIS A 248 -11.25 32.01 21.69
CA HIS A 248 -11.70 32.39 23.01
C HIS A 248 -10.71 33.40 23.61
N ASP A 249 -11.00 34.68 23.41
CA ASP A 249 -10.45 35.75 24.26
C ASP A 249 -11.13 35.65 25.63
N HIS A 250 -10.39 35.17 26.63
CA HIS A 250 -10.77 35.31 28.03
C HIS A 250 -10.34 36.69 28.51
N ASP A 251 -11.19 37.69 28.33
CA ASP A 251 -11.14 38.88 29.17
C ASP A 251 -12.56 39.38 29.47
N SER A 252 -13.11 38.89 30.58
CA SER A 252 -14.29 39.49 31.21
C SER A 252 -14.07 39.53 32.71
N THR A 253 -13.56 40.67 33.15
CA THR A 253 -13.50 41.11 34.54
C THR A 253 -14.90 41.20 35.13
N HIS A 254 -15.23 40.31 36.06
CA HIS A 254 -16.46 40.39 36.85
C HIS A 254 -16.30 41.41 37.98
N HIS A 255 -16.91 42.60 37.81
CA HIS A 255 -17.21 43.51 38.91
C HIS A 255 -18.38 42.95 39.72
N HIS A 256 -18.13 42.56 40.97
CA HIS A 256 -19.15 42.30 41.97
C HIS A 256 -19.36 43.54 42.85
N GLU A 257 -20.55 44.14 42.78
CA GLU A 257 -21.05 45.09 43.79
C GLU A 257 -21.50 44.34 45.05
N PRO A 258 -21.18 44.80 46.28
CA PRO A 258 -21.72 44.22 47.49
C PRO A 258 -23.00 44.96 47.92
N ALA A 259 -24.11 44.22 48.00
CA ALA A 259 -25.34 44.66 48.64
C ALA A 259 -25.19 44.67 50.19
N GLY A 260 -25.73 45.72 50.81
CA GLY A 260 -25.50 46.07 52.22
C GLY A 260 -26.15 45.20 53.30
N THR A 261 -25.48 45.19 54.45
CA THR A 261 -25.96 45.42 55.83
C THR A 261 -27.37 44.92 56.25
N HIS A 262 -27.45 44.00 57.22
CA HIS A 262 -27.56 44.31 58.67
C HIS A 262 -27.78 43.05 59.55
N HIS A 263 -27.15 43.14 60.75
CA HIS A 263 -27.39 42.48 62.06
C HIS A 263 -28.79 41.84 62.28
N HIS A 264 -28.95 40.76 63.06
CA HIS A 264 -28.36 40.47 64.37
C HIS A 264 -28.48 38.97 64.72
#